data_AF-A0A6H1PAP8-F1
#
_entry.id   AF-A0A6H1PAP8-F1
#
_cell.length_a   1.000
_cell.length_b   1.000
_cell.length_c   1.000
_cell.angle_alpha   90.00
_cell.angle_beta   90.00
_cell.angle_gamma   90.00
#
_symmetry.space_group_name_H-M   'P 1'
#
loop_
_entity.id
_entity.type
_entity.pdbx_description
1 polymer ?
#
loop_
_entity_poly.entity_id
_entity_poly.type
_entity_poly.pdbx_seq_one_letter_code
_entity_poly.pdbx_strand_id
1 'polypeptide(L)' 'MLKMFLKGKYYYHLIQHRHNALLQQDCLDEELRAKFMIRASYHNSKVVEFGFKI' A
#
# COMPACT_ATOMS: atom_id res chain seq x y z
N MET A 1 -1.66 -10.16 -21.39
CA MET A 1 -0.59 -10.41 -20.38
C MET A 1 -0.23 -9.15 -19.58
N LEU A 2 0.19 -8.04 -20.22
CA LEU A 2 0.57 -6.81 -19.50
C LEU A 2 -0.53 -6.24 -18.58
N LYS A 3 -1.79 -6.17 -19.04
CA LYS A 3 -2.91 -5.70 -18.21
C LYS A 3 -3.16 -6.57 -16.96
N MET A 4 -3.04 -7.89 -17.08
CA MET A 4 -3.14 -8.80 -15.92
C MET A 4 -2.00 -8.57 -14.93
N PHE A 5 -0.78 -8.37 -15.43
CA PHE A 5 0.37 -8.07 -14.58
C PHE A 5 0.20 -6.73 -13.84
N LEU A 6 -0.29 -5.69 -14.51
CA LEU A 6 -0.61 -4.40 -13.88
C LEU A 6 -1.71 -4.54 -12.82
N LYS A 7 -2.79 -5.31 -13.10
CA LYS A 7 -3.81 -5.64 -12.09
C LYS A 7 -3.23 -6.37 -10.89
N GLY A 8 -2.34 -7.35 -11.10
CA GLY A 8 -1.66 -8.05 -10.03
C GLY A 8 -0.87 -7.10 -9.13
N LYS A 9 -0.08 -6.19 -9.73
CA LYS A 9 0.64 -5.14 -8.98
C LYS A 9 -0.31 -4.21 -8.24
N TYR A 10 -1.38 -3.76 -8.88
CA TYR A 10 -2.38 -2.92 -8.24
C TYR A 10 -2.94 -3.56 -6.97
N TYR A 11 -3.40 -4.82 -7.06
CA TYR A 11 -3.96 -5.51 -5.90
C TYR A 11 -2.91 -5.83 -4.83
N TYR A 12 -1.68 -6.16 -5.22
CA TYR A 12 -0.56 -6.31 -4.27
C TYR A 12 -0.36 -5.03 -3.45
N HIS A 13 -0.25 -3.87 -4.10
CA HIS A 13 -0.07 -2.61 -3.39
C HIS A 13 -1.32 -2.21 -2.58
N LEU A 14 -2.52 -2.52 -3.05
CA LEU A 14 -3.75 -2.26 -2.30
C LEU A 14 -3.81 -3.05 -0.99
N ILE A 15 -3.48 -4.34 -1.03
CA ILE A 15 -3.46 -5.20 0.16
C ILE A 15 -2.38 -4.73 1.13
N GLN A 16 -1.17 -4.42 0.63
CA GLN A 16 -0.09 -3.92 1.47
C GLN A 16 -0.39 -2.56 2.11
N HIS A 17 -1.04 -1.65 1.38
CA HIS A 17 -1.50 -0.38 1.94
C HIS A 17 -2.45 -0.62 3.12
N ARG A 18 -3.48 -1.44 2.92
CA ARG A 18 -4.47 -1.77 3.97
C ARG A 18 -3.81 -2.45 5.18
N HIS A 19 -2.90 -3.39 4.94
CA HIS A 19 -2.18 -4.06 6.01
C HIS A 19 -1.35 -3.09 6.86
N ASN A 20 -0.57 -2.20 6.23
CA ASN A 20 0.20 -1.20 6.96
C ASN A 20 -0.71 -0.19 7.69
N ALA A 21 -1.85 0.19 7.12
CA ALA A 21 -2.81 1.07 7.78
C ALA A 21 -3.41 0.44 9.05
N LEU A 22 -3.72 -0.86 9.01
CA LEU A 22 -4.16 -1.62 10.20
C LEU A 22 -3.05 -1.70 11.26
N LEU A 23 -1.83 -2.05 10.86
CA LEU A 23 -0.69 -2.05 11.77
C LEU A 23 -0.45 -0.68 12.40
N GLN A 24 -0.60 0.40 11.63
CA GLN A 24 -0.48 1.76 12.14
C GLN A 24 -1.56 2.08 13.19
N GLN A 25 -2.80 1.66 12.96
CA GLN A 25 -3.93 1.91 13.88
C GLN A 25 -3.72 1.25 15.24
N ASP A 26 -3.20 0.02 15.25
CA ASP A 26 -3.01 -0.76 16.48
C ASP A 26 -1.64 -0.52 17.14
N CYS A 27 -0.77 0.31 16.54
CA CYS A 27 0.60 0.49 17.00
C CYS A 27 0.74 1.51 18.14
N LEU A 28 1.18 1.02 19.30
CA LEU A 28 1.47 1.84 20.48
C LEU A 28 2.78 2.63 20.35
N ASP A 29 3.77 2.10 19.63
CA ASP A 29 5.09 2.74 19.47
C ASP A 29 5.08 3.80 18.35
N GLU A 30 5.41 5.05 18.69
CA GLU A 30 5.35 6.18 17.74
C GLU A 30 6.35 6.04 16.57
N GLU A 31 7.57 5.56 16.84
CA GLU A 31 8.59 5.41 15.81
C GLU A 31 8.17 4.35 14.77
N LEU A 32 7.67 3.21 15.25
CA LEU A 32 7.15 2.14 14.42
C LEU A 32 5.87 2.56 13.69
N ARG A 33 4.99 3.32 14.34
CA ARG A 33 3.79 3.90 13.72
C ARG A 33 4.15 4.81 12.55
N ALA A 34 5.16 5.66 12.70
CA ALA A 34 5.68 6.50 11.61
C ALA A 34 6.21 5.66 10.44
N LYS A 35 6.92 4.55 10.72
CA LYS A 35 7.37 3.61 9.67
C LYS A 35 6.20 2.98 8.92
N PHE A 36 5.14 2.56 9.62
CA PHE A 36 3.94 2.04 8.96
C PHE A 36 3.21 3.09 8.14
N MET A 37 3.13 4.33 8.62
CA MET A 37 2.55 5.45 7.87
C MET A 37 3.29 5.69 6.55
N ILE A 38 4.62 5.72 6.57
CA ILE A 38 5.44 5.90 5.36
C ILE A 38 5.19 4.75 4.37
N ARG A 39 5.17 3.50 4.85
CA ARG A 39 4.90 2.31 4.02
C ARG A 39 3.49 2.34 3.43
N ALA A 40 2.48 2.64 4.24
CA ALA A 40 1.10 2.76 3.80
C ALA A 40 0.97 3.83 2.70
N SER A 41 1.61 4.99 2.88
CA SER A 41 1.63 6.07 1.88
C SER A 41 2.30 5.65 0.57
N TYR A 42 3.46 4.99 0.64
CA TYR A 42 4.15 4.44 -0.53
C TYR A 42 3.25 3.48 -1.33
N HIS A 43 2.64 2.51 -0.64
CA HIS A 43 1.76 1.55 -1.30
C HIS A 43 0.51 2.21 -1.89
N ASN A 44 -0.08 3.20 -1.19
CA ASN A 44 -1.20 3.97 -1.73
C ASN A 44 -0.81 4.74 -3.01
N SER A 45 0.36 5.38 -3.03
CA SER A 45 0.88 6.05 -4.23
C SER A 45 1.00 5.09 -5.41
N LYS A 46 1.46 3.85 -5.18
CA LYS A 46 1.53 2.82 -6.21
C LYS A 46 0.15 2.32 -6.67
N VAL A 47 -0.83 2.23 -5.79
CA VAL A 47 -2.22 1.92 -6.17
C VAL A 47 -2.76 2.96 -7.15
N VAL A 48 -2.55 4.25 -6.85
CA VAL A 48 -2.93 5.35 -7.74
C VAL A 48 -2.19 5.24 -9.08
N GLU A 49 -0.87 5.05 -9.05
CA GLU A 49 -0.04 4.90 -10.26
C GLU A 49 -0.52 3.76 -11.17
N PHE A 50 -0.77 2.57 -10.61
CA PHE A 50 -1.23 1.42 -11.38
C PHE A 50 -2.71 1.52 -11.76
N GLY A 51 -3.54 2.18 -10.95
CA GLY A 51 -4.95 2.42 -11.25
C GLY A 51 -5.14 3.24 -12.51
N PHE A 52 -4.27 4.23 -12.77
CA PHE A 52 -4.27 4.99 -14.02
C PHE A 52 -3.79 4.20 -15.24
N LYS A 53 -3.12 3.06 -15.04
CA LYS A 53 -2.49 2.25 -16.10
C LYS A 53 -3.29 0.98 -16.47
N ILE A 54 -4.35 0.65 -15.74
CA ILE A 54 -5.20 -0.54 -15.95
C ILE A 54 -6.36 -0.21 -16.89
#